data_AF-A0A8J8B1D3-F1
#
_entry.id   AF-A0A8J8B1D3-F1
#
_cell.length_a   1.000
_cell.length_b   1.000
_cell.length_c   1.000
_cell.angle_alpha   90.00
_cell.angle_beta   90.00
_cell.angle_gamma   90.00
#
_symmetry.space_group_name_H-M   'P 1'
#
loop_
_entity.id
_entity.type
_entity.pdbx_description
1 polymer ?
#
loop_
_entity_poly.entity_id
_entity_poly.type
_entity_poly.pdbx_seq_one_letter_code
_entity_poly.pdbx_strand_id
1 'polypeptide(L)'
;FNTVVNKTPLSYRANRMIGGVAPSIYLAKLQKHEQVRIDDATMDAILRTHAIDPGLLRSDDFHGFYAARKQALLALIARAMGKDVQPVDPGLSGNEAVDEEAEEQQA
;
A
#
# COMPACT_ATOMS: atom_id res chain seq x y z
N PHE A 1 9.45 -4.16 7.15
CA PHE A 1 8.63 -2.96 7.41
C PHE A 1 7.19 -3.41 7.55
N ASN A 2 6.60 -3.36 8.75
CA ASN A 2 5.19 -3.72 8.97
C ASN A 2 4.41 -2.43 9.24
N THR A 3 3.63 -1.99 8.26
CA THR A 3 2.89 -0.72 8.34
C THR A 3 1.47 -0.91 7.83
N VAL A 4 0.50 -0.25 8.47
CA VAL A 4 -0.90 -0.26 8.06
C VAL A 4 -1.11 0.40 6.69
N VAL A 5 -0.22 1.31 6.28
CA VAL A 5 -0.29 2.09 5.02
C VAL A 5 -0.43 1.19 3.78
N ASN A 6 0.17 -0.01 3.80
CA ASN A 6 0.16 -0.95 2.69
C ASN A 6 -0.51 -2.29 3.04
N LYS A 7 -1.24 -2.37 4.17
CA LYS A 7 -1.83 -3.62 4.64
C LYS A 7 -3.21 -3.82 4.00
N THR A 8 -3.21 -4.45 2.84
CA THR A 8 -4.43 -4.82 2.12
C THR A 8 -4.63 -6.34 2.21
N PRO A 9 -5.80 -6.82 2.66
CA PRO A 9 -6.12 -8.24 2.56
C PRO A 9 -6.09 -8.69 1.09
N LEU A 10 -5.26 -9.70 0.80
CA LEU A 10 -5.13 -10.27 -0.54
C LEU A 10 -5.62 -11.71 -0.53
N SER A 11 -6.35 -12.10 -1.58
CA SER A 11 -6.68 -13.50 -1.78
C SER A 11 -5.40 -14.32 -2.05
N TYR A 12 -5.45 -15.61 -1.74
CA TYR A 12 -4.33 -16.53 -2.02
C TYR A 12 -3.85 -16.46 -3.49
N ARG A 13 -4.80 -16.40 -4.44
CA ARG A 13 -4.49 -16.30 -5.88
C ARG A 13 -3.77 -14.99 -6.21
N ALA A 14 -4.24 -13.86 -5.68
CA ALA A 14 -3.61 -12.56 -5.90
C ALA A 14 -2.19 -12.51 -5.31
N ASN A 15 -2.01 -13.04 -4.09
CA ASN A 15 -0.71 -13.08 -3.43
C ASN A 15 0.31 -13.91 -4.23
N ARG A 16 -0.11 -15.05 -4.81
CA ARG A 16 0.74 -15.84 -5.71
C ARG A 16 1.05 -15.15 -7.04
N MET A 17 0.11 -14.35 -7.56
CA MET A 17 0.30 -13.64 -8.83
C MET A 17 1.31 -12.49 -8.70
N ILE A 18 1.25 -11.75 -7.58
CA ILE A 18 2.25 -10.73 -7.23
C ILE A 18 3.60 -11.42 -6.97
N GLY A 19 3.59 -12.44 -6.10
CA GLY A 19 4.78 -13.18 -5.71
C GLY A 19 5.80 -12.32 -4.94
N GLY A 20 7.04 -12.80 -4.83
CA GLY A 20 8.14 -12.11 -4.17
C GLY A 20 9.01 -11.29 -5.13
N VAL A 21 8.45 -10.79 -6.24
CA VAL A 21 9.19 -10.02 -7.25
C VAL A 21 8.92 -8.52 -7.13
N ALA A 22 9.76 -7.71 -7.76
CA ALA A 22 9.67 -6.26 -7.70
C ALA A 22 8.38 -5.72 -8.37
N PRO A 23 7.87 -4.55 -7.92
CA PRO A 23 6.71 -3.87 -8.51
C PRO A 23 6.76 -3.66 -10.02
N SER A 24 7.89 -3.24 -10.56
CA SER A 24 8.10 -3.11 -12.01
C SER A 24 7.78 -4.40 -12.76
N ILE A 25 8.11 -5.55 -12.17
CA ILE A 25 7.95 -6.88 -12.74
C ILE A 25 6.51 -7.38 -12.59
N TYR A 26 5.96 -7.37 -11.38
CA TYR A 26 4.61 -7.92 -11.18
C TYR A 26 3.53 -7.05 -11.84
N LEU A 27 3.72 -5.73 -11.91
CA LEU A 27 2.73 -4.83 -12.52
C LEU A 27 2.62 -5.08 -14.02
N ALA A 28 3.76 -5.23 -14.70
CA ALA A 28 3.79 -5.59 -16.11
C ALA A 28 3.17 -6.97 -16.38
N LYS A 29 3.40 -7.95 -15.49
CA LYS A 29 2.77 -9.28 -15.58
C LYS A 29 1.26 -9.20 -15.39
N LEU A 30 0.80 -8.43 -14.41
CA LEU A 30 -0.62 -8.25 -14.11
C LEU A 30 -1.36 -7.60 -15.28
N GLN A 31 -0.82 -6.54 -15.86
CA GLN A 31 -1.40 -5.86 -17.02
C GLN A 31 -1.55 -6.79 -18.23
N LYS A 32 -0.58 -7.68 -18.44
CA LYS A 32 -0.56 -8.64 -19.57
C LYS A 32 -1.38 -9.91 -19.30
N HIS A 33 -1.83 -10.13 -18.07
CA HIS A 33 -2.61 -11.31 -17.71
C HIS A 33 -3.91 -11.36 -18.51
N GLU A 34 -4.31 -12.55 -18.97
CA GLU A 34 -5.43 -12.75 -19.92
C GLU A 34 -6.77 -12.17 -19.43
N GLN A 35 -6.98 -12.18 -18.12
CA GLN A 35 -8.20 -11.66 -17.48
C GLN A 35 -8.19 -10.14 -17.27
N VAL A 36 -7.03 -9.48 -17.38
CA VAL A 36 -6.87 -8.05 -17.09
C VAL A 36 -6.72 -7.27 -18.39
N ARG A 37 -5.67 -7.56 -19.17
CA ARG A 37 -5.39 -6.95 -20.50
C ARG A 37 -5.68 -5.45 -20.57
N ILE A 38 -5.03 -4.66 -19.72
CA ILE A 38 -5.15 -3.19 -19.72
C ILE A 38 -3.83 -2.52 -20.11
N ASP A 39 -3.93 -1.33 -20.71
CA ASP A 39 -2.77 -0.51 -21.05
C ASP A 39 -2.21 0.24 -19.84
N ASP A 40 -1.05 0.88 -20.04
CA ASP A 40 -0.38 1.63 -18.98
C ASP A 40 -1.21 2.82 -18.48
N ALA A 41 -1.91 3.51 -19.38
CA ALA A 41 -2.72 4.67 -19.02
C ALA A 41 -3.89 4.27 -18.10
N THR A 42 -4.57 3.16 -18.40
CA THR A 42 -5.66 2.63 -17.57
C THR A 42 -5.12 2.13 -16.23
N MET A 43 -4.00 1.40 -16.23
CA MET A 43 -3.38 0.95 -14.97
C MET A 43 -2.97 2.13 -14.10
N ASP A 44 -2.39 3.18 -14.69
CA ASP A 44 -1.98 4.39 -13.97
C ASP A 44 -3.18 5.12 -13.38
N ALA A 45 -4.29 5.19 -14.10
CA ALA A 45 -5.53 5.76 -13.59
C ALA A 45 -6.01 5.00 -12.36
N ILE A 46 -6.04 3.65 -12.41
CA ILE A 46 -6.44 2.80 -11.28
C ILE A 46 -5.51 2.98 -10.08
N LEU A 47 -4.20 3.02 -10.29
CA LEU A 47 -3.25 3.24 -9.20
C LEU A 47 -3.48 4.60 -8.51
N ARG A 48 -3.71 5.65 -9.31
CA ARG A 48 -3.94 7.00 -8.78
C ARG A 48 -5.22 7.12 -7.96
N THR A 49 -6.29 6.37 -8.24
CA THR A 49 -7.50 6.37 -7.40
C THR A 49 -7.23 5.85 -5.98
N HIS A 50 -6.17 5.05 -5.81
CA HIS A 50 -5.73 4.52 -4.52
C HIS A 50 -4.59 5.31 -3.88
N ALA A 51 -4.38 6.55 -4.32
CA ALA A 51 -3.31 7.44 -3.87
C ALA A 51 -1.90 6.82 -4.04
N ILE A 52 -1.70 6.09 -5.13
CA ILE A 52 -0.42 5.48 -5.50
C ILE A 52 0.17 6.23 -6.70
N ASP A 53 1.45 6.58 -6.60
CA ASP A 53 2.23 7.09 -7.74
C ASP A 53 2.77 5.90 -8.59
N PRO A 54 2.32 5.74 -9.84
CA PRO A 54 2.80 4.66 -10.70
C PRO A 54 4.29 4.74 -11.03
N GLY A 55 4.87 5.95 -11.06
CA GLY A 55 6.28 6.15 -11.35
C GLY A 55 7.18 5.49 -10.30
N LEU A 56 6.84 5.70 -9.02
CA LEU A 56 7.58 5.15 -7.89
C LEU A 56 7.47 3.62 -7.80
N LEU A 57 6.34 3.05 -8.23
CA LEU A 57 6.23 1.58 -8.39
C LEU A 57 7.12 1.09 -9.51
N ARG A 58 7.06 1.70 -10.71
CA ARG A 58 7.81 1.21 -11.86
C ARG A 58 9.32 1.40 -11.72
N SER A 59 9.77 2.32 -10.87
CA SER A 59 11.18 2.49 -10.50
C SER A 59 11.63 1.63 -9.33
N ASP A 60 10.73 0.80 -8.76
CA ASP A 60 10.98 -0.03 -7.57
C ASP A 60 11.45 0.79 -6.35
N ASP A 61 11.08 2.08 -6.27
CA ASP A 61 11.49 2.98 -5.19
C ASP A 61 10.51 2.85 -4.02
N PHE A 62 10.81 1.92 -3.11
CA PHE A 62 10.02 1.68 -1.92
C PHE A 62 9.93 2.92 -1.00
N HIS A 63 11.04 3.63 -0.80
CA HIS A 63 11.09 4.74 0.15
C HIS A 63 10.33 5.96 -0.37
N GLY A 64 10.54 6.31 -1.63
CA GLY A 64 9.77 7.34 -2.31
C GLY A 64 8.29 7.00 -2.33
N PHE A 65 7.94 5.77 -2.73
CA PHE A 65 6.55 5.30 -2.73
C PHE A 65 5.88 5.44 -1.35
N TYR A 66 6.55 4.99 -0.29
CA TYR A 66 5.99 5.05 1.06
C TYR A 66 5.79 6.49 1.54
N ALA A 67 6.77 7.37 1.32
CA ALA A 67 6.68 8.77 1.71
C ALA A 67 5.54 9.49 0.97
N ALA A 68 5.49 9.34 -0.35
CA ALA A 68 4.46 9.94 -1.20
C ALA A 68 3.06 9.46 -0.82
N ARG A 69 2.88 8.13 -0.65
CA ARG A 69 1.59 7.55 -0.29
C ARG A 69 1.14 7.97 1.12
N LYS A 70 2.05 7.98 2.10
CA LYS A 70 1.75 8.45 3.46
C LYS A 70 1.22 9.88 3.43
N GLN A 71 1.91 10.77 2.71
CA GLN A 71 1.50 12.17 2.59
C GLN A 71 0.14 12.32 1.89
N ALA A 72 -0.08 11.58 0.80
CA ALA A 72 -1.36 11.61 0.07
C ALA A 72 -2.54 11.15 0.93
N LEU A 73 -2.37 10.07 1.71
CA LEU A 73 -3.40 9.59 2.64
C LEU A 73 -3.69 10.59 3.77
N LEU A 74 -2.64 11.20 4.35
CA LEU A 74 -2.81 12.24 5.36
C LEU A 74 -3.59 13.43 4.81
N ALA A 75 -3.27 13.89 3.59
CA ALA A 75 -3.99 14.98 2.94
C ALA A 75 -5.47 14.64 2.67
N LEU A 76 -5.76 13.39 2.27
CA LEU A 76 -7.14 12.92 2.08
C LEU A 76 -7.92 12.92 3.39
N ILE A 77 -7.32 12.42 4.48
CA ILE A 77 -7.92 12.40 5.82
C ILE A 77 -8.15 13.82 6.33
N ALA A 78 -7.16 14.71 6.19
CA ALA A 78 -7.24 16.11 6.58
C ALA A 78 -8.40 16.83 5.91
N ARG A 79 -8.51 16.67 4.58
CA ARG A 79 -9.61 17.21 3.78
C ARG A 79 -10.95 16.65 4.23
N ALA A 80 -11.04 15.35 4.50
CA ALA A 80 -12.29 14.73 4.94
C ALA A 80 -12.70 15.19 6.35
N MET A 81 -11.74 15.44 7.24
CA MET A 81 -11.99 15.91 8.60
C MET A 81 -12.14 17.44 8.71
N GLY A 82 -11.76 18.19 7.67
CA GLY A 82 -11.67 19.66 7.72
C GLY A 82 -10.63 20.16 8.71
N LYS A 83 -9.58 19.36 8.98
CA LYS A 83 -8.51 19.67 9.94
C LYS A 83 -7.18 19.79 9.23
N ASP A 84 -6.32 20.67 9.71
CA ASP A 84 -4.97 20.77 9.19
C ASP A 84 -4.09 19.62 9.72
N VAL A 85 -3.18 19.12 8.89
CA VAL A 85 -2.27 18.04 9.29
C VAL A 85 -1.13 18.64 10.09
N GLN A 86 -1.11 18.37 11.39
CA GLN A 86 0.06 18.68 12.19
C GLN A 86 1.23 17.74 11.81
N PRO A 87 2.43 18.26 11.53
CA PRO A 87 3.60 17.42 11.31
C PRO A 87 3.84 16.57 12.56
N VAL A 88 3.85 15.26 12.37
CA VAL A 88 4.11 14.31 13.47
C VAL A 88 5.57 14.45 13.89
N ASP A 89 5.80 14.89 15.13
CA ASP A 89 7.11 14.85 15.77
C ASP A 89 7.52 13.37 15.95
N PRO A 90 8.68 12.94 15.41
CA PRO A 90 9.16 11.57 15.55
C PRO A 90 9.28 11.07 17.01
N GLY A 91 9.30 11.97 18.00
CA GLY A 91 9.46 11.63 19.41
C GLY A 91 8.21 11.13 20.15
N LEU A 92 7.02 11.14 19.53
CA LEU A 92 5.73 10.92 20.24
C LEU A 92 4.97 9.64 19.87
N SER A 93 5.51 8.75 19.01
CA SER A 93 4.82 7.49 18.70
C SER A 93 5.01 6.46 19.83
N GLY A 94 4.11 6.50 20.82
CA GLY A 94 4.00 5.47 21.85
C GLY A 94 3.67 4.11 21.22
N ASN A 95 4.59 3.16 21.38
CA ASN A 95 4.35 1.75 21.11
C ASN A 95 3.56 1.18 22.29
N GLU A 96 2.24 1.04 22.14
CA GLU A 96 1.47 0.06 22.92
C GLU A 96 0.96 -0.99 21.93
N ALA A 97 1.84 -1.93 21.58
CA ALA A 97 1.41 -3.20 21.01
C ALA A 97 0.84 -4.02 22.18
N VAL A 98 -0.49 -4.10 22.26
CA VAL A 98 -1.16 -5.08 23.11
C VAL A 98 -1.20 -6.37 22.31
N ASP A 99 -0.22 -7.24 22.55
CA ASP A 99 -0.24 -8.62 22.05
C ASP A 99 -1.21 -9.44 22.91
N GLU A 100 -2.47 -9.52 22.49
CA GLU A 100 -3.39 -10.56 22.96
C GLU A 100 -3.29 -11.77 22.02
N GLU A 101 -2.30 -12.64 22.25
CA GLU A 101 -2.32 -13.99 21.72
C GLU A 101 -3.36 -14.80 22.52
N ALA A 102 -4.53 -15.03 21.92
CA ALA A 102 -5.52 -15.95 22.46
C ALA A 102 -4.98 -17.39 22.33
N GLU A 103 -4.70 -18.02 23.47
CA GLU A 103 -4.45 -19.45 23.58
C GLU A 103 -5.68 -20.24 23.10
N GLU A 104 -5.59 -20.91 21.95
CA GLU A 104 -6.51 -21.99 21.60
C GLU A 104 -6.06 -23.28 22.31
N GLN A 105 -6.74 -23.59 23.41
CA GLN A 105 -6.78 -24.93 23.99
C GLN A 105 -7.87 -25.77 23.29
N GLN A 106 -7.61 -27.09 23.22
CA GLN A 106 -8.51 -28.23 22.86
C GLN A 106 -8.45 -28.66 21.37
N ALA A 107 -8.25 -29.92 20.99
CA ALA A 107 -8.04 -31.20 21.69
C ALA A 107 -7.34 -32.18 20.72
#